data_AF-A0A542Q6A8-F1
#
_entry.id   AF-A0A542Q6A8-F1
#
_cell.length_a   1.000
_cell.length_b   1.000
_cell.length_c   1.000
_cell.angle_alpha   90.00
_cell.angle_beta   90.00
_cell.angle_gamma   90.00
#
_symmetry.space_group_name_H-M   'P 1'
#
loop_
_entity.id
_entity.type
_entity.pdbx_description
1 polymer ?
#
loop_
_entity_poly.entity_id
_entity_poly.type
_entity_poly.pdbx_seq_one_letter_code
_entity_poly.pdbx_strand_id
1 'polypeptide(L)' 'MRPSTLRTLKRAAELTRQNHFVEAVLLAEPVILSADEQEAAEIRRWLIDHTAQLTQEGTHSCPHSRASDA' A
#
# COMPACT_ATOMS: atom_id res chain seq x y z
N MET A 1 -13.46 10.15 -4.30
CA MET A 1 -12.85 8.90 -4.81
C MET A 1 -13.82 7.78 -4.52
N ARG A 2 -14.02 6.83 -5.45
CA ARG A 2 -14.96 5.73 -5.20
C ARG A 2 -14.47 4.88 -4.03
N PRO A 3 -15.36 4.38 -3.16
CA PRO A 3 -14.96 3.53 -2.04
C PRO A 3 -14.21 2.27 -2.47
N SER A 4 -14.53 1.70 -3.64
CA SER A 4 -13.81 0.55 -4.21
C SER A 4 -12.35 0.89 -4.53
N THR A 5 -12.10 2.01 -5.19
CA THR A 5 -10.77 2.51 -5.54
C THR A 5 -9.92 2.70 -4.29
N LEU A 6 -10.47 3.37 -3.26
CA LEU A 6 -9.76 3.57 -1.99
C LEU A 6 -9.40 2.25 -1.29
N ARG A 7 -10.30 1.27 -1.27
CA ARG A 7 -10.02 -0.06 -0.69
C ARG A 7 -8.89 -0.76 -1.45
N THR A 8 -8.91 -0.72 -2.78
CA THR A 8 -7.89 -1.32 -3.64
C THR A 8 -6.53 -0.68 -3.37
N LEU A 9 -6.45 0.65 -3.31
CA LEU A 9 -5.20 1.37 -3.04
C LEU A 9 -4.63 1.07 -1.64
N LYS A 10 -5.49 1.00 -0.61
CA LYS A 10 -5.06 0.57 0.74
C LYS A 10 -4.53 -0.86 0.75
N ARG A 11 -5.17 -1.78 0.02
CA ARG A 11 -4.70 -3.17 -0.08
C ARG A 11 -3.37 -3.26 -0.83
N ALA A 12 -3.21 -2.51 -1.93
CA ALA A 12 -1.95 -2.43 -2.65
C ALA A 12 -0.83 -1.89 -1.74
N ALA A 13 -1.09 -0.85 -0.95
CA ALA A 13 -0.10 -0.31 -0.01
C ALA A 13 0.33 -1.33 1.06
N GLU A 14 -0.61 -2.12 1.60
CA GLU A 14 -0.27 -3.23 2.50
C GLU A 14 0.65 -4.25 1.82
N LEU A 15 0.31 -4.67 0.60
CA LEU A 15 1.11 -5.64 -0.15
C LEU A 15 2.52 -5.12 -0.44
N THR A 16 2.66 -3.83 -0.77
CA THR A 16 3.98 -3.21 -0.94
C THR A 16 4.80 -3.28 0.34
N ARG A 17 4.22 -3.03 1.51
CA ARG A 17 4.92 -3.17 2.81
C ARG A 17 5.32 -4.61 3.14
N GLN A 18 4.57 -5.58 2.62
CA GLN A 18 4.84 -7.01 2.76
C GLN A 18 5.83 -7.54 1.70
N ASN A 19 6.41 -6.66 0.88
CA ASN A 19 7.31 -7.03 -0.22
C ASN A 19 6.61 -7.84 -1.35
N HIS A 20 5.30 -7.70 -1.49
CA HIS A 20 4.47 -8.32 -2.53
C HIS A 20 4.16 -7.32 -3.65
N PHE A 21 5.20 -6.68 -4.21
CA PHE A 21 5.02 -5.58 -5.16
C PHE A 21 4.22 -5.95 -6.41
N VAL A 22 4.45 -7.14 -6.98
CA VAL A 22 3.72 -7.61 -8.17
C VAL A 22 2.22 -7.71 -7.91
N GLU A 23 1.82 -8.25 -6.75
CA GLU A 23 0.40 -8.34 -6.35
C GLU A 23 -0.22 -6.95 -6.12
N ALA A 24 0.56 -6.02 -5.55
CA ALA A 24 0.13 -4.64 -5.36
C ALA A 24 -0.18 -3.94 -6.69
N VAL A 25 0.69 -4.12 -7.70
CA VAL A 25 0.51 -3.55 -9.05
C VAL A 25 -0.71 -4.16 -9.74
N LEU A 26 -0.85 -5.49 -9.71
CA LEU A 26 -1.99 -6.19 -10.32
C LEU A 26 -3.34 -5.72 -9.75
N LEU A 27 -3.38 -5.30 -8.48
CA LEU A 27 -4.57 -4.71 -7.87
C LEU A 27 -4.75 -3.24 -8.24
N ALA A 28 -3.69 -2.44 -8.19
CA ALA A 28 -3.78 -0.98 -8.34
C ALA A 28 -3.91 -0.51 -9.80
N GLU A 29 -3.24 -1.16 -10.74
CA GLU A 29 -3.21 -0.74 -12.15
C GLU A 29 -4.62 -0.62 -12.76
N PRO A 30 -5.53 -1.61 -12.64
CA PRO A 30 -6.85 -1.51 -13.27
C PRO A 30 -7.65 -0.31 -12.76
N VAL A 31 -7.55 0.03 -11.47
CA VAL A 31 -8.29 1.17 -10.89
C VAL A 31 -7.64 2.51 -11.25
N ILE A 32 -6.33 2.54 -11.51
CA ILE A 32 -5.63 3.73 -11.97
C ILE A 32 -5.97 4.01 -13.45
N LEU A 33 -5.97 2.97 -14.29
CA LEU A 33 -6.20 3.11 -15.73
C LEU A 33 -7.67 3.34 -16.10
N SER A 34 -8.62 2.91 -15.25
CA SER A 34 -10.07 3.10 -15.50
C SER A 34 -10.65 4.39 -14.90
N ALA A 35 -9.85 5.15 -14.16
CA ALA A 35 -10.30 6.38 -13.51
C ALA A 35 -10.59 7.49 -14.53
N ASP A 36 -11.71 8.19 -14.34
CA ASP A 36 -11.96 9.46 -15.01
C ASP A 36 -11.06 10.57 -14.44
N GLU A 37 -11.08 11.75 -15.05
CA GLU A 37 -10.18 12.85 -14.67
C GLU A 37 -10.32 13.26 -13.20
N GLN A 38 -11.56 13.30 -12.69
CA GLN A 38 -11.85 13.66 -11.31
C GLN A 38 -11.31 12.60 -10.35
N GLU A 39 -11.59 11.32 -10.61
CA GLU A 39 -11.11 10.23 -9.77
C GLU A 39 -9.58 10.10 -9.84
N ALA A 40 -8.98 10.31 -11.01
CA ALA A 40 -7.52 10.31 -11.17
C ALA A 40 -6.85 11.42 -10.34
N ALA A 41 -7.46 12.61 -10.23
CA ALA A 41 -6.96 13.67 -9.37
C ALA A 41 -6.99 13.28 -7.88
N GLU A 42 -8.05 12.60 -7.45
CA GLU A 42 -8.18 12.11 -6.07
C GLU A 42 -7.23 10.95 -5.78
N ILE A 43 -7.02 10.03 -6.73
CA ILE A 43 -6.01 8.96 -6.63
C ILE A 43 -4.62 9.58 -6.48
N ARG A 44 -4.26 10.55 -7.32
CA ARG A 44 -2.97 11.26 -7.21
C ARG A 44 -2.78 11.90 -5.84
N ARG A 45 -3.81 12.60 -5.34
CA ARG A 45 -3.77 13.21 -4.00
C ARG A 45 -3.53 12.14 -2.93
N TRP A 46 -4.29 11.05 -2.98
CA TRP A 46 -4.15 9.96 -2.03
C TRP A 46 -2.75 9.35 -2.04
N LEU A 47 -2.18 9.09 -3.22
CA LEU A 47 -0.84 8.53 -3.38
C LEU A 47 0.23 9.45 -2.77
N ILE A 48 0.14 10.76 -3.01
CA ILE A 48 1.06 11.75 -2.41
C ILE A 48 0.98 11.70 -0.89
N ASP A 49 -0.25 11.77 -0.34
CA ASP A 49 -0.49 11.79 1.10
C ASP A 49 -0.06 10.48 1.79
N HIS A 50 0.05 9.38 1.04
CA HIS A 50 0.36 8.04 1.56
C HIS A 50 1.71 7.48 1.08
N THR A 51 2.59 8.33 0.53
CA THR A 51 3.90 7.91 -0.01
C THR A 51 4.70 7.06 0.99
N ALA A 52 4.74 7.46 2.27
CA ALA A 52 5.44 6.71 3.31
C ALA A 52 4.92 5.27 3.48
N GLN A 53 3.63 5.03 3.28
CA GLN A 53 3.03 3.70 3.38
C GLN A 53 3.40 2.80 2.19
N LEU A 54 3.83 3.40 1.08
CA LEU A 54 4.27 2.69 -0.12
C LEU A 54 5.79 2.46 -0.14
N THR A 55 6.56 3.23 0.61
CA THR A 55 8.04 3.18 0.59
C THR A 55 8.65 2.59 1.85
N GLN A 56 7.89 2.49 2.94
CA GLN A 56 8.39 1.89 4.17
C GLN A 56 8.34 0.37 4.09
N GLU A 57 9.49 -0.29 4.15
CA GLU A 57 9.57 -1.72 4.39
C GLU A 57 8.86 -2.02 5.72
N GLY A 58 7.93 -2.98 5.70
CA GLY A 58 7.25 -3.44 6.91
C GLY A 58 8.32 -3.89 7.89
N THR A 59 8.62 -3.03 8.88
CA THR A 59 9.65 -3.27 9.86
C THR A 59 9.13 -4.43 10.71
N HIS A 60 9.49 -5.65 10.32
CA HIS A 60 9.34 -6.82 11.15
C HIS A 60 10.31 -6.62 12.32
N SER A 61 9.92 -5.82 13.30
CA SER A 61 10.48 -5.93 14.64
C SER A 61 10.03 -7.29 15.16
N CYS A 62 10.86 -8.30 14.90
CA CYS A 62 10.75 -9.61 15.53
C CYS A 62 11.00 -9.37 17.03
N PRO A 63 9.99 -9.47 17.91
CA PRO A 63 10.23 -9.33 19.33
C PRO A 63 10.62 -10.72 19.84
N HIS A 64 11.90 -11.06 19.75
CA HIS A 64 12.44 -12.14 20.57
C HIS A 64 13.19 -11.55 21.76
N SER A 65 12.41 -11.28 22.79
CA SER A 65 12.86 -11.05 24.15
C SER A 65 13.14 -12.39 24.81
N ARG A 66 14.38 -12.54 25.31
CA ARG A 66 14.83 -13.35 26.46
C ARG A 66 14.60 -14.87 26.43
N ALA A 67 15.70 -15.63 26.38
CA ALA A 67 16.19 -16.43 27.52
C ALA A 67 17.30 -17.39 27.07
N SER A 68 18.54 -17.13 27.47
CA SER A 68 19.53 -18.12 27.93
C SER A 68 20.87 -17.40 28.04
N ASP A 69 21.28 -17.14 29.27
CA ASP A 69 22.61 -17.54 29.75
C ASP A 69 22.59 -17.28 31.27
N ALA A 70 22.28 -18.38 31.97
CA ALA A 70 22.52 -18.57 33.39
C ALA A 70 23.80 -19.39 33.54
#